data_AF-A0A0Q6K235-F1
#
_entry.id   AF-A0A0Q6K235-F1
#
_cell.length_a   1.000
_cell.length_b   1.000
_cell.length_c   1.000
_cell.angle_alpha   90.00
_cell.angle_beta   90.00
_cell.angle_gamma   90.00
#
_symmetry.space_group_name_H-M   'P 1'
#
loop_
_entity.id
_entity.type
_entity.pdbx_description
1 polymer ?
#
loop_
_entity_poly.entity_id
_entity_poly.type
_entity_poly.pdbx_seq_one_letter_code
_entity_poly.pdbx_strand_id
1 'polypeptide(L)'
;MTHTDVPSARQCLGAAFSRLRWWLGALAAVSTSASLPAAPVFSADQTMVALPAGERGGRFTLAVSGTGLLPEGRRELIAEDLGPSATTIVYATKLIASGTDYALWRIDGTLRSLPRDTVQIRRLVLKLADASVSIPMTFKNTPAGDFAWAVSGLSALQKRLWTSEDTISFSVQVGPVPARNVRLVQPDFVATNGSVLQPGFKLCKHDAPACDGKPLVLDANHSHALELRPAAVSAAAGQYAGELRLVADEKPFGEMLPLALVVSSDMWRIVGVGLLILGTILAFLINPLLRGKIARAQALRPAAVLRQQAATLNSEMQDLEARAEATLPRAKKLIDWVVDQMNENALDHQGFIPPRVPLYYSSSAPAAAANTYQNLLTESAKRLNGVAYVLNEGVREVLACPGASPKDPLFQTAITELDGLLHIDVEPNTVLFADTRAIVEAFVSKPSKNRSVVNGRGGGRRDLSVRQLDFELNELNLTGWMAFSLISIMVGYVVLVALNPAFGSWQDLVLCALWGFGLPTAGQQLNVLTPGSVVTNLGVNLLR
;
A
#
# COMPACT_ATOMS: atom_id res chain seq x y z
N MET A 1 10.99 -49.32 6.63
CA MET A 1 12.24 -50.07 6.87
C MET A 1 12.87 -49.52 8.13
N THR A 2 13.13 -50.42 9.08
CA THR A 2 14.01 -50.35 10.28
C THR A 2 13.71 -49.24 11.30
N HIS A 3 13.12 -49.58 12.45
CA HIS A 3 13.77 -50.09 13.70
C HIS A 3 14.37 -48.93 14.52
N THR A 4 13.70 -48.53 15.60
CA THR A 4 14.01 -48.82 17.03
C THR A 4 15.25 -48.11 17.54
N ASP A 5 15.11 -47.28 18.57
CA ASP A 5 15.50 -47.63 19.95
C ASP A 5 15.63 -46.40 20.85
N VAL A 6 15.01 -46.49 22.02
CA VAL A 6 15.37 -45.73 23.23
C VAL A 6 16.38 -46.59 23.97
N PRO A 7 17.41 -45.99 24.61
CA PRO A 7 17.59 -46.36 26.01
C PRO A 7 17.93 -45.21 26.95
N SER A 8 17.45 -45.42 28.17
CA SER A 8 17.79 -44.80 29.44
C SER A 8 19.26 -44.99 29.88
N ALA A 9 19.65 -44.14 30.83
CA ALA A 9 20.31 -44.48 32.12
C ALA A 9 21.72 -43.92 32.36
N ARG A 10 21.76 -43.10 33.43
CA ARG A 10 22.69 -43.09 34.58
C ARG A 10 24.20 -42.97 34.35
N GLN A 11 24.79 -42.03 35.08
CA GLN A 11 25.99 -42.11 35.96
C GLN A 11 26.42 -40.65 36.26
N CYS A 12 26.93 -40.21 37.41
CA CYS A 12 27.23 -40.81 38.71
C CYS A 12 27.50 -39.67 39.71
N LEU A 13 27.08 -39.87 40.96
CA LEU A 13 27.75 -39.61 42.26
C LEU A 13 28.77 -38.43 42.36
N GLY A 14 28.76 -37.60 43.41
CA GLY A 14 28.41 -37.97 44.77
C GLY A 14 28.30 -36.80 45.75
N ALA A 15 27.57 -37.11 46.81
CA ALA A 15 27.46 -36.38 48.05
C ALA A 15 28.78 -36.38 48.84
N ALA A 16 28.94 -35.44 49.77
CA ALA A 16 29.25 -35.76 51.17
C ALA A 16 29.44 -34.54 52.08
N PHE A 17 28.70 -34.58 53.21
CA PHE A 17 29.09 -34.19 54.59
C PHE A 17 29.56 -32.75 54.85
N SER A 18 28.86 -31.91 55.62
CA SER A 18 28.25 -32.07 56.96
C SER A 18 29.24 -32.38 58.09
N ARG A 19 29.27 -31.44 59.05
CA ARG A 19 29.66 -31.55 60.47
C ARG A 19 31.15 -31.68 60.78
N LEU A 20 31.63 -30.78 61.62
CA LEU A 20 32.13 -31.20 62.92
C LEU A 20 31.91 -30.09 63.95
N ARG A 21 31.22 -30.45 65.02
CA ARG A 21 31.02 -29.69 66.24
C ARG A 21 31.47 -30.62 67.37
N TRP A 22 32.07 -30.01 68.39
CA TRP A 22 32.37 -30.51 69.74
C TRP A 22 33.62 -31.38 69.95
N TRP A 23 34.27 -31.47 71.13
CA TRP A 23 33.94 -31.12 72.54
C TRP A 23 35.24 -30.74 73.34
N LEU A 24 35.03 -29.89 74.35
CA LEU A 24 35.69 -29.71 75.68
C LEU A 24 37.20 -29.86 75.97
N GLY A 25 37.66 -28.94 76.83
CA GLY A 25 38.71 -29.18 77.81
C GLY A 25 39.00 -27.93 78.66
N ALA A 26 38.56 -27.92 79.90
CA ALA A 26 38.67 -26.81 80.85
C ALA A 26 40.11 -26.60 81.37
N LEU A 27 40.45 -25.34 81.66
CA LEU A 27 41.37 -24.97 82.75
C LEU A 27 41.15 -23.49 83.07
N ALA A 28 40.51 -23.24 84.21
CA ALA A 28 40.39 -21.92 84.82
C ALA A 28 41.70 -21.60 85.54
N ALA A 29 42.35 -20.50 85.14
CA ALA A 29 43.36 -19.84 85.93
C ALA A 29 42.87 -18.40 86.17
N VAL A 30 42.54 -18.10 87.43
CA VAL A 30 42.24 -16.75 87.89
C VAL A 30 43.56 -16.00 87.96
N SER A 31 43.83 -15.16 86.95
CA SER A 31 44.88 -14.15 87.00
C SER A 31 44.21 -12.79 87.21
N THR A 32 44.33 -12.27 88.43
CA THR A 32 44.10 -10.85 88.74
C THR A 32 45.18 -10.02 88.07
N SER A 33 44.97 -9.73 86.79
CA SER A 33 45.78 -8.79 86.01
C SER A 33 45.28 -7.39 86.29
N ALA A 34 46.14 -6.52 86.83
CA ALA A 34 45.85 -5.09 86.89
C ALA A 34 45.52 -4.62 85.46
N SER A 35 44.29 -4.15 85.23
CA SER A 35 43.84 -3.70 83.92
C SER A 35 44.64 -2.47 83.52
N LEU A 36 45.57 -2.67 82.57
CA LEU A 36 46.13 -1.55 81.81
C LEU A 36 44.94 -0.78 81.22
N PRO A 37 44.96 0.56 81.24
CA PRO A 37 43.90 1.37 80.65
C PRO A 37 43.66 0.89 79.21
N ALA A 38 42.39 0.60 78.88
CA ALA A 38 42.02 0.11 77.56
C ALA A 38 42.54 1.08 76.49
N ALA A 39 43.29 0.55 75.52
CA ALA A 39 43.80 1.37 74.43
C ALA A 39 42.64 2.06 73.70
N PRO A 40 42.81 3.31 73.24
CA PRO A 40 41.75 4.04 72.56
C PRO A 40 41.35 3.30 71.28
N VAL A 41 40.04 3.18 71.07
CA VAL A 41 39.46 2.53 69.88
C VAL A 41 38.98 3.62 68.94
N PHE A 42 39.45 3.59 67.69
CA PHE A 42 39.00 4.50 66.63
C PHE A 42 38.14 3.77 65.61
N SER A 43 37.10 4.43 65.13
CA SER A 43 36.22 3.93 64.08
C SER A 43 35.89 5.06 63.11
N ALA A 44 35.99 4.77 61.81
CA ALA A 44 35.65 5.69 60.72
C ALA A 44 34.26 5.38 60.17
N ASP A 45 33.50 6.41 59.83
CA ASP A 45 32.17 6.29 59.22
C ASP A 45 32.20 5.66 57.81
N GLN A 46 33.29 5.89 57.08
CA GLN A 46 33.51 5.36 55.74
C GLN A 46 34.96 4.90 55.58
N THR A 47 35.13 3.72 54.98
CA THR A 47 36.46 3.17 54.64
C THR A 47 36.67 3.06 53.13
N MET A 48 35.71 3.52 52.30
CA MET A 48 35.81 3.50 50.84
C MET A 48 35.62 4.91 50.26
N VAL A 49 36.58 5.34 49.44
CA VAL A 49 36.52 6.62 48.71
C VAL A 49 36.59 6.32 47.22
N ALA A 50 35.52 6.64 46.49
CA ALA A 50 35.48 6.50 45.03
C ALA A 50 35.73 7.86 44.36
N LEU A 51 36.69 7.91 43.44
CA LEU A 51 36.86 9.08 42.56
C LEU A 51 35.86 9.03 41.41
N PRO A 52 35.40 10.20 40.90
CA PRO A 52 34.70 10.26 39.63
C PRO A 52 35.56 9.62 38.53
N ALA A 53 34.90 8.90 37.61
CA ALA A 53 35.58 8.13 36.59
C ALA A 53 36.51 9.03 35.73
N GLY A 54 37.79 8.64 35.62
CA GLY A 54 38.78 9.37 34.84
C GLY A 54 39.49 10.53 35.55
N GLU A 55 39.01 10.96 36.72
CA GLU A 55 39.73 11.92 37.56
C GLU A 55 40.96 11.27 38.20
N ARG A 56 42.06 12.02 38.31
CA ARG A 56 43.30 11.56 38.94
C ARG A 56 43.41 12.00 40.41
N GLY A 57 42.45 12.77 40.91
CA GLY A 57 42.45 13.30 42.25
C GLY A 57 41.13 13.96 42.59
N GLY A 58 40.88 14.16 43.88
CA GLY A 58 39.62 14.68 44.38
C GLY A 58 39.72 15.02 45.87
N ARG A 59 38.68 15.68 46.40
CA ARG A 59 38.55 15.95 47.84
C ARG A 59 37.53 14.99 48.44
N PHE A 60 37.78 14.53 49.65
CA PHE A 60 36.86 13.70 50.42
C PHE A 60 36.90 14.10 51.89
N THR A 61 35.86 13.76 52.62
CA THR A 61 35.75 14.03 54.07
C THR A 61 35.37 12.73 54.76
N LEU A 62 36.02 12.45 55.90
CA LEU A 62 35.74 11.30 56.76
C LEU A 62 35.37 11.78 58.16
N ALA A 63 34.44 11.10 58.82
CA ALA A 63 34.17 11.28 60.23
C ALA A 63 34.80 10.13 61.02
N VAL A 64 35.69 10.47 61.96
CA VAL A 64 36.36 9.50 62.82
C VAL A 64 35.92 9.72 64.26
N SER A 65 35.41 8.67 64.88
CA SER A 65 35.09 8.63 66.30
C SER A 65 36.17 7.86 67.05
N GLY A 66 36.55 8.35 68.23
CA GLY A 66 37.44 7.66 69.15
C GLY A 66 36.77 7.52 70.52
N THR A 67 36.88 6.35 71.13
CA THR A 67 36.37 6.04 72.49
C THR A 67 37.48 5.51 73.38
N GLY A 68 37.35 5.66 74.70
CA GLY A 68 38.38 5.27 75.67
C GLY A 68 39.50 6.31 75.78
N LEU A 69 39.18 7.58 75.53
CA LEU A 69 40.14 8.68 75.59
C LEU A 69 40.33 9.15 77.04
N LEU A 70 41.58 9.43 77.44
CA LEU A 70 41.87 10.00 78.76
C LEU A 70 41.32 11.44 78.86
N PRO A 71 40.67 11.82 79.97
CA PRO A 71 39.95 13.08 80.09
C PRO A 71 40.84 14.33 79.98
N GLU A 72 42.13 14.26 80.33
CA GLU A 72 43.03 15.44 80.42
C GLU A 72 44.13 15.51 79.34
N GLY A 73 44.08 14.66 78.31
CA GLY A 73 45.10 14.62 77.25
C GLY A 73 44.90 15.63 76.11
N ARG A 74 46.00 16.02 75.44
CA ARG A 74 45.98 16.78 74.18
C ARG A 74 45.20 15.99 73.12
N ARG A 75 44.06 16.53 72.65
CA ARG A 75 43.12 15.86 71.72
C ARG A 75 43.41 16.13 70.23
N GLU A 76 44.67 16.45 69.92
CA GLU A 76 45.10 16.71 68.56
C GLU A 76 45.35 15.38 67.83
N LEU A 77 44.51 15.12 66.82
CA LEU A 77 44.60 13.92 66.01
C LEU A 77 45.49 14.21 64.80
N ILE A 78 46.61 13.48 64.69
CA ILE A 78 47.47 13.54 63.51
C ILE A 78 47.10 12.37 62.61
N ALA A 79 46.76 12.68 61.35
CA ALA A 79 46.41 11.71 60.32
C ALA A 79 47.57 11.58 59.32
N GLU A 80 48.13 10.38 59.20
CA GLU A 80 49.21 10.06 58.27
C GLU A 80 48.78 8.95 57.30
N ASP A 81 49.22 9.07 56.04
CA ASP A 81 48.99 8.05 55.02
C ASP A 81 50.16 7.06 54.98
N LEU A 82 49.88 5.78 55.19
CA LEU A 82 50.80 4.69 54.89
C LEU A 82 50.35 3.99 53.60
N GLY A 83 50.94 4.40 52.48
CA GLY A 83 50.69 3.86 51.16
C GLY A 83 51.88 4.08 50.21
N PRO A 84 51.89 3.45 49.03
CA PRO A 84 52.98 3.61 48.07
C PRO A 84 53.05 5.05 47.52
N SER A 85 54.25 5.50 47.18
CA SER A 85 54.55 6.92 46.88
C SER A 85 53.87 7.50 45.63
N ALA A 86 53.31 6.67 44.75
CA ALA A 86 52.71 7.11 43.48
C ALA A 86 51.43 7.96 43.64
N THR A 87 50.71 7.80 44.75
CA THR A 87 49.49 8.58 45.05
C THR A 87 49.72 9.30 46.38
N THR A 88 49.41 10.59 46.40
CA THR A 88 49.63 11.46 47.56
C THR A 88 48.29 11.81 48.18
N ILE A 89 48.17 11.58 49.49
CA ILE A 89 47.00 11.98 50.27
C ILE A 89 47.44 12.95 51.34
N VAL A 90 46.84 14.14 51.34
CA VAL A 90 47.05 15.15 52.38
C VAL A 90 45.80 15.21 53.23
N TYR A 91 45.94 14.99 54.54
CA TYR A 91 44.85 15.07 55.50
C TYR A 91 44.92 16.36 56.30
N ALA A 92 43.76 16.96 56.55
CA ALA A 92 43.57 18.01 57.54
C ALA A 92 42.53 17.54 58.55
N THR A 93 42.87 17.54 59.84
CA THR A 93 41.98 17.08 60.91
C THR A 93 41.35 18.27 61.62
N LYS A 94 40.08 18.14 62.00
CA LYS A 94 39.34 19.14 62.78
C LYS A 94 38.48 18.45 63.82
N LEU A 95 38.67 18.78 65.09
CA LEU A 95 37.80 18.28 66.17
C LEU A 95 36.39 18.89 66.00
N ILE A 96 35.37 18.04 65.91
CA ILE A 96 33.96 18.45 65.80
C ILE A 96 33.32 18.51 67.18
N ALA A 97 33.47 17.44 67.96
CA ALA A 97 32.83 17.29 69.26
C ALA A 97 33.69 16.42 70.18
N SER A 98 33.58 16.60 71.49
CA SER A 98 34.33 15.80 72.45
C SER A 98 33.63 15.72 73.80
N GLY A 99 33.66 14.55 74.44
CA GLY A 99 33.14 14.29 75.78
C GLY A 99 34.22 13.79 76.74
N THR A 100 33.82 13.16 77.85
CA THR A 100 34.75 12.66 78.87
C THR A 100 35.59 11.48 78.38
N ASP A 101 35.01 10.62 77.55
CA ASP A 101 35.57 9.34 77.08
C ASP A 101 35.55 9.20 75.56
N TYR A 102 34.99 10.16 74.82
CA TYR A 102 34.88 10.15 73.37
C TYR A 102 35.31 11.46 72.71
N ALA A 103 35.69 11.37 71.43
CA ALA A 103 35.83 12.53 70.56
C ALA A 103 35.50 12.16 69.11
N LEU A 104 35.02 13.16 68.37
CA LEU A 104 34.64 13.07 66.97
C LEU A 104 35.45 14.09 66.18
N TRP A 105 36.19 13.61 65.18
CA TRP A 105 36.99 14.43 64.28
C TRP A 105 36.45 14.34 62.86
N ARG A 106 36.56 15.45 62.13
CA ARG A 106 36.43 15.52 60.68
C ARG A 106 37.82 15.46 60.09
N ILE A 107 38.06 14.55 59.14
CA ILE A 107 39.29 14.47 58.38
C ILE A 107 38.98 14.86 56.94
N ASP A 108 39.47 16.02 56.51
CA ASP A 108 39.37 16.50 55.15
C ASP A 108 40.61 16.04 54.37
N GLY A 109 40.42 15.13 53.41
CA GLY A 109 41.46 14.51 52.61
C GLY A 109 41.51 15.09 51.19
N THR A 110 42.72 15.34 50.67
CA THR A 110 42.95 15.66 49.26
C THR A 110 43.78 14.56 48.62
N LEU A 111 43.16 13.80 47.70
CA LEU A 111 43.77 12.72 46.94
C LEU A 111 44.38 13.26 45.65
N ARG A 112 45.63 12.91 45.35
CA ARG A 112 46.32 13.28 44.10
C ARG A 112 47.03 12.09 43.48
N SER A 113 46.95 12.00 42.16
CA SER A 113 47.66 11.00 41.35
C SER A 113 47.23 9.55 41.60
N LEU A 114 45.95 9.27 41.79
CA LEU A 114 45.45 7.89 41.81
C LEU A 114 45.40 7.36 40.36
N PRO A 115 46.13 6.28 40.01
CA PRO A 115 46.12 5.74 38.65
C PRO A 115 44.73 5.31 38.20
N ARG A 116 44.45 5.37 36.90
CA ARG A 116 43.16 4.94 36.33
C ARG A 116 42.99 3.44 36.48
N ASP A 117 41.74 2.98 36.66
CA ASP A 117 41.39 1.57 36.81
C ASP A 117 42.15 0.87 37.94
N THR A 118 42.28 1.56 39.08
CA THR A 118 42.96 0.99 40.24
C THR A 118 42.08 1.03 41.48
N VAL A 119 42.14 -0.08 42.22
CA VAL A 119 41.68 -0.16 43.60
C VAL A 119 42.92 -0.23 44.47
N GLN A 120 43.12 0.77 45.32
CA GLN A 120 44.27 0.84 46.19
C GLN A 120 43.82 0.86 47.65
N ILE A 121 44.29 -0.11 48.43
CA ILE A 121 44.09 -0.14 49.88
C ILE A 121 45.29 0.58 50.52
N ARG A 122 45.01 1.59 51.34
CA ARG A 122 45.99 2.33 52.15
C ARG A 122 45.64 2.25 53.62
N ARG A 123 46.58 2.61 54.48
CA ARG A 123 46.38 2.62 55.92
C ARG A 123 46.44 4.06 56.42
N LEU A 124 45.32 4.56 56.92
CA LEU A 124 45.25 5.82 57.64
C LEU A 124 45.74 5.56 59.06
N VAL A 125 46.86 6.16 59.43
CA VAL A 125 47.38 6.10 60.80
C VAL A 125 46.91 7.32 61.56
N LEU A 126 46.20 7.06 62.64
CA LEU A 126 45.69 8.05 63.56
C LEU A 126 46.56 8.04 64.81
N LYS A 127 47.27 9.14 65.05
CA LYS A 127 48.08 9.33 66.26
C LYS A 127 47.37 10.29 67.19
N LEU A 128 47.20 9.86 68.44
CA LEU A 128 46.65 10.67 69.52
C LEU A 128 47.50 10.43 70.77
N ALA A 129 48.31 11.43 71.15
CA ALA A 129 49.38 11.25 72.14
C ALA A 129 50.29 10.05 71.77
N ASP A 130 50.45 9.08 72.66
CA ASP A 130 51.30 7.90 72.44
C ASP A 130 50.57 6.72 71.77
N ALA A 131 49.26 6.83 71.53
CA ALA A 131 48.47 5.81 70.87
C ALA A 131 48.47 6.01 69.35
N SER A 132 48.70 4.91 68.62
CA SER A 132 48.64 4.87 67.16
C SER A 132 47.72 3.75 66.72
N VAL A 133 46.69 4.08 65.94
CA VAL A 133 45.74 3.12 65.40
C VAL A 133 45.69 3.26 63.88
N SER A 134 45.70 2.12 63.19
CA SER A 134 45.68 2.07 61.73
C SER A 134 44.30 1.62 61.23
N ILE A 135 43.67 2.45 60.41
CA ILE A 135 42.39 2.15 59.75
C ILE A 135 42.66 1.87 58.26
N PRO A 136 42.27 0.71 57.72
CA PRO A 136 42.38 0.44 56.29
C PRO A 136 41.34 1.26 55.51
N MET A 137 41.82 1.96 54.48
CA MET A 137 41.05 2.80 53.56
C MET A 137 41.19 2.27 52.14
N THR A 138 40.08 2.11 51.42
CA THR A 138 40.06 1.64 50.03
C THR A 138 39.74 2.81 49.10
N PHE A 139 40.67 3.15 48.22
CA PHE A 139 40.52 4.18 47.20
C PHE A 139 40.25 3.51 45.85
N LYS A 140 39.14 3.85 45.20
CA LYS A 140 38.74 3.27 43.91
C LYS A 140 38.72 4.35 42.84
N ASN A 141 39.56 4.20 41.81
CA ASN A 141 39.47 4.96 40.57
C ASN A 141 38.96 4.03 39.47
N THR A 142 37.66 4.04 39.23
CA THR A 142 37.09 3.32 38.08
C THR A 142 37.61 3.93 36.78
N PRO A 143 37.90 3.11 35.74
CA PRO A 143 38.24 3.63 34.43
C PRO A 143 37.10 4.56 33.98
N ALA A 144 37.43 5.60 33.22
CA ALA A 144 36.41 6.24 32.40
C ALA A 144 35.87 5.11 31.52
N GLY A 145 34.67 4.61 31.80
CA GLY A 145 34.09 3.56 30.99
C GLY A 145 34.05 4.02 29.54
N ASP A 146 34.14 3.10 28.59
CA ASP A 146 33.95 3.46 27.19
C ASP A 146 32.62 4.21 27.07
N PHE A 147 32.65 5.35 26.37
CA PHE A 147 31.45 6.11 26.14
C PHE A 147 30.44 5.21 25.41
N ALA A 148 29.32 4.96 26.08
CA ALA A 148 28.22 4.22 25.54
C ALA A 148 26.95 5.03 25.77
N TRP A 149 26.11 5.09 24.76
CA TRP A 149 24.74 5.55 24.90
C TRP A 149 23.81 4.59 24.18
N ALA A 150 22.54 4.57 24.57
CA ALA A 150 21.51 3.84 23.87
C ALA A 150 20.39 4.81 23.53
N VAL A 151 19.98 4.85 22.27
CA VAL A 151 18.85 5.66 21.81
C VAL A 151 17.63 4.76 21.70
N SER A 152 16.52 5.18 22.30
CA SER A 152 15.26 4.44 22.30
C SER A 152 14.07 5.36 22.02
N GLY A 153 12.96 4.81 21.52
CA GLY A 153 11.71 5.56 21.28
C GLY A 153 11.53 6.10 19.86
N LEU A 154 12.59 6.15 19.04
CA LEU A 154 12.45 6.38 17.59
C LEU A 154 12.00 5.08 16.91
N SER A 155 10.69 4.84 16.86
CA SER A 155 10.20 3.76 16.01
C SER A 155 10.28 4.20 14.55
N ALA A 156 10.88 3.34 13.70
CA ALA A 156 11.13 3.59 12.28
C ALA A 156 9.86 3.80 11.42
N LEU A 157 8.68 3.88 12.03
CA LEU A 157 7.39 3.79 11.35
C LEU A 157 6.35 4.82 11.84
N GLN A 158 6.75 5.88 12.53
CA GLN A 158 5.80 6.96 12.81
C GLN A 158 5.57 7.81 11.55
N LYS A 159 4.63 7.37 10.70
CA LYS A 159 4.03 8.19 9.64
C LYS A 159 3.23 9.32 10.30
N ARG A 160 3.91 10.39 10.70
CA ARG A 160 3.25 11.59 11.22
C ARG A 160 3.05 12.59 10.10
N LEU A 161 1.87 13.21 10.09
CA LEU A 161 1.61 14.39 9.30
C LEU A 161 2.53 15.49 9.82
N TRP A 162 3.42 15.99 8.99
CA TRP A 162 4.38 17.00 9.41
C TRP A 162 3.72 18.38 9.50
N THR A 163 3.25 18.77 10.70
CA THR A 163 2.91 20.17 10.98
C THR A 163 4.06 20.86 11.70
N SER A 164 4.23 22.17 11.54
CA SER A 164 5.36 22.92 12.15
C SER A 164 5.42 22.86 13.68
N GLU A 165 4.36 22.35 14.32
CA GLU A 165 4.24 22.23 15.77
C GLU A 165 4.52 20.81 16.28
N ASP A 166 4.58 19.81 15.39
CA ASP A 166 4.81 18.43 15.80
C ASP A 166 6.25 18.20 16.24
N THR A 167 6.41 17.68 17.46
CA THR A 167 7.72 17.31 18.02
C THR A 167 7.89 15.78 17.99
N ILE A 168 9.11 15.33 17.71
CA ILE A 168 9.46 13.90 17.80
C ILE A 168 10.27 13.70 19.07
N SER A 169 9.65 13.09 20.08
CA SER A 169 10.29 12.75 21.34
C SER A 169 11.01 11.40 21.26
N PHE A 170 12.22 11.33 21.80
CA PHE A 170 12.99 10.10 21.95
C PHE A 170 13.86 10.17 23.21
N SER A 171 14.30 9.02 23.73
CA SER A 171 15.13 8.96 24.92
C SER A 171 16.55 8.53 24.59
N VAL A 172 17.51 9.16 25.26
CA VAL A 172 18.93 8.79 25.19
C VAL A 172 19.39 8.41 26.58
N GLN A 173 19.75 7.14 26.75
CA GLN A 173 20.37 6.63 27.97
C GLN A 173 21.89 6.81 27.84
N VAL A 174 22.46 7.71 28.62
CA VAL A 174 23.90 7.98 28.63
C VAL A 174 24.57 7.08 29.66
N GLY A 175 25.65 6.43 29.26
CA GLY A 175 26.44 5.54 30.12
C GLY A 175 27.32 6.31 31.12
N PRO A 176 28.46 5.74 31.55
CA PRO A 176 29.22 6.27 32.68
C PRO A 176 29.96 7.58 32.40
N VAL A 177 30.09 7.98 31.14
CA VAL A 177 30.74 9.23 30.72
C VAL A 177 29.68 10.19 30.17
N PRO A 178 29.64 11.45 30.63
CA PRO A 178 28.64 12.42 30.17
C PRO A 178 28.85 12.74 28.68
N ALA A 179 27.77 12.96 27.94
CA ALA A 179 27.84 13.32 26.53
C ALA A 179 27.90 14.85 26.39
N ARG A 180 28.97 15.37 25.79
CA ARG A 180 29.17 16.81 25.57
C ARG A 180 28.89 17.17 24.12
N ASN A 181 28.41 18.39 23.94
CA ASN A 181 28.17 18.98 22.62
C ASN A 181 27.30 18.10 21.72
N VAL A 182 26.26 17.52 22.32
CA VAL A 182 25.31 16.68 21.62
C VAL A 182 24.58 17.54 20.60
N ARG A 183 24.76 17.18 19.34
CA ARG A 183 24.21 17.90 18.19
C ARG A 183 23.70 16.93 17.14
N LEU A 184 22.80 17.42 16.32
CA LEU A 184 22.24 16.68 15.20
C LEU A 184 23.02 17.02 13.94
N VAL A 185 23.51 16.01 13.24
CA VAL A 185 24.04 16.13 11.89
C VAL A 185 22.99 15.51 10.97
N GLN A 186 22.32 16.35 10.19
CA GLN A 186 21.29 15.93 9.24
C GLN A 186 21.91 15.63 7.90
N PRO A 187 21.71 14.43 7.34
CA PRO A 187 21.71 14.26 5.91
C PRO A 187 20.37 14.71 5.33
N ASP A 188 20.41 14.90 4.01
CA ASP A 188 19.27 15.16 3.17
C ASP A 188 18.28 13.98 3.22
N PHE A 189 16.99 14.29 3.34
CA PHE A 189 15.93 13.29 3.24
C PHE A 189 15.49 13.20 1.79
N VAL A 190 15.44 11.98 1.25
CA VAL A 190 15.13 11.76 -0.16
C VAL A 190 13.74 11.14 -0.27
N ALA A 191 12.87 11.76 -1.06
CA ALA A 191 11.58 11.19 -1.40
C ALA A 191 11.71 10.13 -2.49
N THR A 192 10.68 9.28 -2.63
CA THR A 192 10.58 8.30 -3.71
C THR A 192 10.64 8.91 -5.11
N ASN A 193 10.24 10.17 -5.26
CA ASN A 193 10.31 10.92 -6.52
C ASN A 193 11.67 11.61 -6.76
N GLY A 194 12.67 11.39 -5.88
CA GLY A 194 13.98 12.02 -5.95
C GLY A 194 14.03 13.46 -5.44
N SER A 195 12.91 14.03 -4.96
CA SER A 195 12.94 15.34 -4.31
C SER A 195 13.70 15.25 -2.99
N VAL A 196 14.57 16.23 -2.76
CA VAL A 196 15.37 16.32 -1.56
C VAL A 196 14.70 17.30 -0.60
N LEU A 197 14.48 16.85 0.62
CA LEU A 197 14.06 17.65 1.73
C LEU A 197 15.30 17.95 2.57
N GLN A 198 15.55 19.23 2.83
CA GLN A 198 16.56 19.70 3.77
C GLN A 198 15.86 20.13 5.06
N PRO A 199 15.46 19.19 5.92
CA PRO A 199 14.72 19.55 7.10
C PRO A 199 15.67 20.15 8.13
N GLY A 200 15.51 21.43 8.45
CA GLY A 200 16.30 22.06 9.51
C GLY A 200 15.83 21.66 10.90
N PHE A 201 15.88 20.38 11.29
CA PHE A 201 15.48 20.02 12.66
C PHE A 201 16.44 20.64 13.68
N LYS A 202 15.87 21.04 14.81
CA LYS A 202 16.60 21.46 16.00
C LYS A 202 16.42 20.42 17.09
N LEU A 203 17.51 20.07 17.76
CA LEU A 203 17.50 19.19 18.92
C LEU A 203 17.33 20.00 20.20
N CYS A 204 16.49 19.54 21.11
CA CYS A 204 16.25 20.18 22.41
C CYS A 204 15.89 19.16 23.49
N LYS A 205 15.97 19.57 24.76
CA LYS A 205 15.45 18.77 25.89
C LYS A 205 13.92 18.87 25.91
N HIS A 206 13.24 17.81 26.33
CA HIS A 206 11.77 17.74 26.37
C HIS A 206 11.12 18.92 27.11
N ASP A 207 11.68 19.31 28.25
CA ASP A 207 11.14 20.40 29.08
C ASP A 207 11.64 21.80 28.67
N ALA A 208 12.35 21.93 27.55
CA ALA A 208 12.87 23.22 27.11
C ALA A 208 11.74 24.05 26.45
N PRO A 209 11.52 25.32 26.88
CA PRO A 209 10.49 26.17 26.30
C PRO A 209 10.75 26.51 24.84
N ALA A 210 12.02 26.55 24.41
CA ALA A 210 12.42 26.78 23.03
C ALA A 210 13.66 25.97 22.65
N CYS A 211 13.76 25.58 21.38
CA CYS A 211 14.93 24.89 20.84
C CYS A 211 15.87 25.93 20.21
N ASP A 212 16.84 26.36 21.01
CA ASP A 212 17.81 27.40 20.64
C ASP A 212 18.96 26.87 19.75
N GLY A 213 19.00 25.54 19.54
CA GLY A 213 20.03 24.89 18.72
C GLY A 213 21.42 24.94 19.34
N LYS A 214 21.53 25.30 20.63
CA LYS A 214 22.82 25.31 21.32
C LYS A 214 23.28 23.88 21.62
N PRO A 215 24.60 23.64 21.73
CA PRO A 215 25.15 22.36 22.15
C PRO A 215 24.50 21.84 23.44
N LEU A 216 23.98 20.61 23.42
CA LEU A 216 23.42 19.99 24.62
C LEU A 216 24.51 19.24 25.40
N VAL A 217 24.43 19.31 26.72
CA VAL A 217 25.19 18.45 27.64
C VAL A 217 24.22 17.51 28.33
N LEU A 218 24.52 16.21 28.28
CA LEU A 218 23.74 15.14 28.88
C LEU A 218 24.55 14.49 30.00
N ASP A 219 23.98 14.46 31.19
CA ASP A 219 24.61 13.90 32.38
C ASP A 219 24.79 12.38 32.27
N ALA A 220 25.90 11.88 32.83
CA ALA A 220 26.23 10.46 32.85
C ALA A 220 25.24 9.64 33.69
N ASN A 221 25.06 8.37 33.34
CA ASN A 221 24.19 7.40 34.04
C ASN A 221 22.72 7.82 34.18
N HIS A 222 22.27 8.77 33.36
CA HIS A 222 20.89 9.25 33.33
C HIS A 222 20.25 9.02 31.96
N SER A 223 18.93 8.79 31.98
CA SER A 223 18.10 8.80 30.77
C SER A 223 17.58 10.21 30.54
N HIS A 224 17.81 10.74 29.35
CA HIS A 224 17.39 12.08 28.95
C HIS A 224 16.32 11.98 27.87
N ALA A 225 15.20 12.68 28.07
CA ALA A 225 14.18 12.85 27.04
C ALA A 225 14.55 14.04 26.13
N LEU A 226 14.74 13.76 24.84
CA LEU A 226 15.07 14.74 23.82
C LEU A 226 13.91 14.87 22.83
N GLU A 227 13.78 16.06 22.26
CA GLU A 227 12.83 16.37 21.21
C GLU A 227 13.55 16.86 19.96
N LEU A 228 13.07 16.39 18.81
CA LEU A 228 13.37 16.99 17.51
C LEU A 228 12.21 17.91 17.15
N ARG A 229 12.52 19.20 16.94
CA ARG A 229 11.55 20.17 16.41
C ARG A 229 11.91 20.55 14.97
N PRO A 230 10.94 20.51 14.04
CA PRO A 230 11.11 21.09 12.72
C PRO A 230 11.58 22.54 12.79
N ALA A 231 12.49 22.98 11.92
CA ALA A 231 12.38 24.34 11.39
C ALA A 231 11.19 24.38 10.43
N ALA A 232 10.61 25.56 10.16
CA ALA A 232 9.59 25.70 9.13
C ALA A 232 10.15 25.16 7.79
N VAL A 233 9.61 24.03 7.31
CA VAL A 233 10.07 23.40 6.07
C VAL A 233 8.99 23.57 5.00
N SER A 234 9.33 24.25 3.91
CA SER A 234 8.51 24.24 2.69
C SER A 234 8.87 22.99 1.88
N ALA A 235 8.09 21.93 2.06
CA ALA A 235 8.28 20.66 1.36
C ALA A 235 7.09 20.36 0.44
N ALA A 236 7.35 19.68 -0.67
CA ALA A 236 6.26 19.08 -1.44
C ALA A 236 5.61 17.95 -0.64
N ALA A 237 4.35 17.63 -0.93
CA ALA A 237 3.69 16.49 -0.31
C ALA A 237 4.34 15.17 -0.77
N GLY A 238 4.56 14.25 0.15
CA GLY A 238 5.20 12.97 -0.13
C GLY A 238 5.75 12.25 1.10
N GLN A 239 6.32 11.07 0.84
CA GLN A 239 7.08 10.29 1.84
C GLN A 239 8.56 10.54 1.63
N TYR A 240 9.23 10.94 2.71
CA TYR A 240 10.65 11.23 2.72
C TYR A 240 11.34 10.26 3.68
N ALA A 241 12.39 9.59 3.23
CA ALA A 241 13.17 8.69 4.07
C ALA A 241 14.61 9.21 4.17
N GLY A 242 15.18 9.15 5.37
CA GLY A 242 16.55 9.58 5.63
C GLY A 242 17.04 9.04 6.98
N GLU A 243 18.28 9.37 7.33
CA GLU A 243 18.92 8.90 8.56
C GLU A 243 19.45 10.09 9.36
N LEU A 244 18.85 10.42 10.50
CA LEU A 244 19.43 11.46 11.34
C LEU A 244 20.65 10.94 12.09
N ARG A 245 21.75 11.70 12.12
CA ARG A 245 22.94 11.29 12.89
C ARG A 245 23.07 12.12 14.15
N LEU A 246 22.97 11.48 15.31
CA LEU A 246 23.19 12.13 16.59
C LEU A 246 24.67 12.02 16.95
N VAL A 247 25.36 13.15 17.11
CA VAL A 247 26.82 13.20 17.36
C VAL A 247 27.08 13.85 18.71
N ALA A 248 28.07 13.32 19.43
CA ALA A 248 28.63 13.92 20.64
C ALA A 248 30.16 14.00 20.49
N ASP A 249 30.83 14.84 21.28
CA ASP A 249 32.30 14.95 21.21
C ASP A 249 32.99 13.62 21.59
N GLU A 250 32.37 12.82 22.46
CA GLU A 250 32.85 11.49 22.88
C GLU A 250 32.58 10.38 21.85
N LYS A 251 31.66 10.59 20.89
CA LYS A 251 31.35 9.66 19.78
C LYS A 251 31.19 10.44 18.47
N PRO A 252 32.29 10.81 17.79
CA PRO A 252 32.27 11.72 16.64
C PRO A 252 31.55 11.13 15.41
N PHE A 253 31.53 9.81 15.27
CA PHE A 253 30.77 9.13 14.22
C PHE A 253 29.26 9.08 14.50
N GLY A 254 28.86 9.33 15.74
CA GLY A 254 27.47 9.39 16.17
C GLY A 254 26.73 8.05 16.15
N GLU A 255 25.41 8.16 16.30
CA GLU A 255 24.42 7.08 16.13
C GLU A 255 23.48 7.45 14.97
N MET A 256 23.19 6.49 14.08
CA MET A 256 22.28 6.71 12.96
C MET A 256 20.85 6.34 13.35
N LEU A 257 19.91 7.25 13.09
CA LEU A 257 18.52 7.18 13.49
C LEU A 257 17.66 7.23 12.22
N PRO A 258 17.23 6.08 11.68
CA PRO A 258 16.40 6.07 10.48
C PRO A 258 15.06 6.76 10.77
N LEU A 259 14.68 7.71 9.92
CA LEU A 259 13.45 8.48 10.06
C LEU A 259 12.72 8.57 8.72
N ALA A 260 11.43 8.25 8.76
CA ALA A 260 10.51 8.42 7.65
C ALA A 260 9.52 9.54 7.98
N LEU A 261 9.51 10.60 7.18
CA LEU A 261 8.62 11.74 7.32
C LEU A 261 7.53 11.67 6.27
N VAL A 262 6.33 12.11 6.66
CA VAL A 262 5.20 12.21 5.74
C VAL A 262 4.68 13.63 5.72
N VAL A 263 4.82 14.28 4.57
CA VAL A 263 4.31 15.63 4.36
C VAL A 263 3.04 15.53 3.55
N SER A 264 1.94 16.09 4.05
CA SER A 264 0.69 16.26 3.31
C SER A 264 0.05 17.58 3.74
N SER A 265 -0.75 18.16 2.85
CA SER A 265 -1.51 19.37 3.11
C SER A 265 -3.00 19.09 2.91
N ASP A 266 -3.83 19.61 3.80
CA ASP A 266 -5.28 19.51 3.67
C ASP A 266 -5.80 20.15 2.37
N MET A 267 -5.10 21.16 1.86
CA MET A 267 -5.43 21.76 0.56
C MET A 267 -5.31 20.72 -0.57
N TRP A 268 -4.25 19.91 -0.58
CA TRP A 268 -4.10 18.85 -1.57
C TRP A 268 -5.20 17.80 -1.44
N ARG A 269 -5.59 17.43 -0.22
CA ARG A 269 -6.70 16.49 0.01
C ARG A 269 -8.02 17.02 -0.56
N ILE A 270 -8.33 18.30 -0.37
CA ILE A 270 -9.52 18.95 -0.96
C ILE A 270 -9.45 18.90 -2.49
N VAL A 271 -8.30 19.23 -3.09
CA VAL A 271 -8.10 19.13 -4.55
C VAL A 271 -8.29 17.68 -5.03
N GLY A 272 -7.78 16.69 -4.29
CA GLY A 272 -7.97 15.27 -4.57
C GLY A 272 -9.45 14.86 -4.59
N VAL A 273 -10.23 15.29 -3.59
CA VAL A 273 -11.69 15.07 -3.56
C VAL A 273 -12.38 15.77 -4.71
N GLY A 274 -11.98 17.00 -5.05
CA GLY A 274 -12.51 17.72 -6.21
C GLY A 274 -12.26 16.96 -7.52
N LEU A 275 -11.08 16.38 -7.69
CA LEU A 275 -10.74 15.55 -8.85
C LEU A 275 -11.50 14.22 -8.89
N LEU A 276 -11.78 13.59 -7.74
CA LEU A 276 -12.66 12.43 -7.66
C LEU A 276 -14.05 12.78 -8.20
N ILE A 277 -14.65 13.88 -7.70
CA ILE A 277 -15.98 14.35 -8.14
C ILE A 277 -15.96 14.68 -9.64
N LEU A 278 -14.96 15.42 -10.11
CA LEU A 278 -14.82 15.78 -11.52
C LEU A 278 -14.71 14.54 -12.41
N GLY A 279 -13.89 13.56 -12.01
CA GLY A 279 -13.76 12.28 -12.71
C GLY A 279 -15.09 11.54 -12.79
N THR A 280 -15.85 11.51 -11.71
CA THR A 280 -17.18 10.88 -11.67
C THR A 280 -18.21 11.60 -12.54
N ILE A 281 -18.21 12.94 -12.54
CA ILE A 281 -19.04 13.74 -13.47
C ILE A 281 -18.66 13.42 -14.91
N LEU A 282 -17.36 13.37 -15.23
CA LEU A 282 -16.90 13.07 -16.58
C LEU A 282 -17.29 11.66 -17.03
N ALA A 283 -17.20 10.66 -16.14
CA ALA A 283 -17.68 9.31 -16.41
C ALA A 283 -19.19 9.28 -16.62
N PHE A 284 -19.95 10.02 -15.82
CA PHE A 284 -21.38 10.16 -15.98
C PHE A 284 -21.74 10.78 -17.34
N LEU A 285 -20.92 11.70 -17.86
CA LEU A 285 -21.14 12.31 -19.17
C LEU A 285 -20.71 11.41 -20.35
N ILE A 286 -19.57 10.74 -20.23
CA ILE A 286 -18.98 9.97 -21.33
C ILE A 286 -19.58 8.57 -21.46
N ASN A 287 -19.88 7.90 -20.35
CA ASN A 287 -20.37 6.51 -20.39
C ASN A 287 -21.68 6.36 -21.17
N PRO A 288 -22.70 7.23 -21.03
CA PRO A 288 -23.92 7.15 -21.83
C PRO A 288 -23.65 7.33 -23.33
N LEU A 289 -22.73 8.24 -23.70
CA LEU A 289 -22.34 8.46 -25.09
C LEU A 289 -21.65 7.22 -25.69
N LEU A 290 -20.71 6.62 -24.95
CA LEU A 290 -20.02 5.41 -25.38
C LEU A 290 -20.97 4.21 -25.49
N ARG A 291 -21.82 4.00 -24.47
CA ARG A 291 -22.82 2.93 -24.48
C ARG A 291 -23.81 3.11 -25.63
N GLY A 292 -24.27 4.33 -25.89
CA GLY A 292 -25.15 4.63 -27.02
C GLY A 292 -24.50 4.33 -28.37
N LYS A 293 -23.23 4.71 -28.55
CA LYS A 293 -22.47 4.38 -29.78
C LYS A 293 -22.28 2.86 -29.96
N ILE A 294 -21.93 2.15 -28.88
CA ILE A 294 -21.76 0.69 -28.91
C ILE A 294 -23.10 0.01 -29.22
N ALA A 295 -24.18 0.42 -28.56
CA ALA A 295 -25.52 -0.12 -28.80
C ALA A 295 -25.99 0.14 -30.25
N ARG A 296 -25.75 1.34 -30.80
CA ARG A 296 -26.05 1.64 -32.21
C ARG A 296 -25.24 0.76 -33.16
N ALA A 297 -23.95 0.59 -32.90
CA ALA A 297 -23.09 -0.28 -33.72
C ALA A 297 -23.54 -1.75 -33.65
N GLN A 298 -23.92 -2.24 -32.47
CA GLN A 298 -24.47 -3.59 -32.30
C GLN A 298 -25.80 -3.78 -33.03
N ALA A 299 -26.68 -2.78 -32.97
CA ALA A 299 -27.96 -2.79 -33.69
C ALA A 299 -27.77 -2.77 -35.21
N LEU A 300 -26.77 -2.04 -35.73
CA LEU A 300 -26.50 -1.95 -37.18
C LEU A 300 -25.82 -3.21 -37.76
N ARG A 301 -25.17 -4.03 -36.95
CA ARG A 301 -24.42 -5.20 -37.40
C ARG A 301 -25.24 -6.17 -38.28
N PRO A 302 -26.44 -6.65 -37.89
CA PRO A 302 -27.22 -7.57 -38.72
C PRO A 302 -27.67 -6.93 -40.05
N ALA A 303 -28.07 -5.66 -40.04
CA ALA A 303 -28.44 -4.95 -41.26
C ALA A 303 -27.25 -4.80 -42.23
N ALA A 304 -26.04 -4.54 -41.71
CA ALA A 304 -24.83 -4.46 -42.52
C ALA A 304 -24.50 -5.79 -43.22
N VAL A 305 -24.70 -6.92 -42.54
CA VAL A 305 -24.51 -8.26 -43.11
C VAL A 305 -25.51 -8.52 -44.25
N LEU A 306 -26.80 -8.20 -44.05
CA LEU A 306 -27.81 -8.36 -45.10
C LEU A 306 -27.54 -7.46 -46.32
N ARG A 307 -27.07 -6.22 -46.11
CA ARG A 307 -26.64 -5.34 -47.22
C ARG A 307 -25.48 -5.92 -48.01
N GLN A 308 -24.50 -6.51 -47.32
CA GLN A 308 -23.37 -7.14 -47.98
C GLN A 308 -23.83 -8.34 -48.81
N GLN A 309 -24.70 -9.19 -48.27
CA GLN A 309 -25.30 -10.32 -49.01
C GLN A 309 -26.10 -9.85 -50.23
N ALA A 310 -26.91 -8.79 -50.08
CA ALA A 310 -27.66 -8.18 -51.18
C ALA A 310 -26.72 -7.65 -52.28
N ALA A 311 -25.61 -7.00 -51.91
CA ALA A 311 -24.62 -6.51 -52.87
C ALA A 311 -23.93 -7.65 -53.63
N THR A 312 -23.58 -8.75 -52.94
CA THR A 312 -23.04 -9.96 -53.60
C THR A 312 -24.07 -10.57 -54.56
N LEU A 313 -25.32 -10.75 -54.12
CA LEU A 313 -26.40 -11.27 -54.97
C LEU A 313 -26.67 -10.36 -56.18
N ASN A 314 -26.57 -9.04 -56.02
CA ASN A 314 -26.71 -8.10 -57.15
C ASN A 314 -25.61 -8.32 -58.19
N SER A 315 -24.36 -8.50 -57.75
CA SER A 315 -23.23 -8.75 -58.66
C SER A 315 -23.36 -10.10 -59.38
N GLU A 316 -23.83 -11.14 -58.68
CA GLU A 316 -24.11 -12.45 -59.28
C GLU A 316 -25.27 -12.38 -60.28
N MET A 317 -26.34 -11.67 -59.93
CA MET A 317 -27.48 -11.44 -60.80
C MET A 317 -27.05 -10.72 -62.08
N GLN A 318 -26.22 -9.67 -62.00
CA GLN A 318 -25.74 -8.94 -63.18
C GLN A 318 -24.89 -9.82 -64.11
N ASP A 319 -24.05 -10.71 -63.56
CA ASP A 319 -23.30 -11.69 -64.36
C ASP A 319 -24.26 -12.69 -65.03
N LEU A 320 -25.29 -13.16 -64.32
CA LEU A 320 -26.32 -14.04 -64.90
C LEU A 320 -27.16 -13.35 -65.98
N GLU A 321 -27.57 -12.09 -65.77
CA GLU A 321 -28.30 -11.29 -66.77
C GLU A 321 -27.47 -11.11 -68.04
N ALA A 322 -26.17 -10.81 -67.89
CA ALA A 322 -25.26 -10.67 -69.02
C ALA A 322 -25.10 -11.96 -69.82
N ARG A 323 -25.04 -13.12 -69.14
CA ARG A 323 -24.94 -14.44 -69.81
C ARG A 323 -26.25 -14.91 -70.43
N ALA A 324 -27.38 -14.60 -69.79
CA ALA A 324 -28.71 -14.99 -70.25
C ALA A 324 -29.26 -14.04 -71.34
N GLU A 325 -28.62 -12.90 -71.59
CA GLU A 325 -29.15 -11.80 -72.42
C GLU A 325 -30.61 -11.45 -72.03
N ALA A 326 -30.93 -11.54 -70.74
CA ALA A 326 -32.27 -11.38 -70.19
C ALA A 326 -32.20 -10.54 -68.90
N THR A 327 -33.17 -9.66 -68.71
CA THR A 327 -33.27 -8.84 -67.49
C THR A 327 -34.13 -9.53 -66.43
N LEU A 328 -33.73 -9.44 -65.16
CA LEU A 328 -34.43 -9.96 -63.98
C LEU A 328 -34.96 -8.79 -63.13
N PRO A 329 -35.95 -8.02 -63.62
CA PRO A 329 -36.37 -6.77 -63.00
C PRO A 329 -36.96 -6.97 -61.59
N ARG A 330 -37.59 -8.12 -61.30
CA ARG A 330 -38.18 -8.38 -59.98
C ARG A 330 -37.12 -8.75 -58.96
N ALA A 331 -36.17 -9.63 -59.32
CA ALA A 331 -35.00 -9.91 -58.49
C ALA A 331 -34.25 -8.63 -58.12
N LYS A 332 -33.97 -7.78 -59.11
CA LYS A 332 -33.32 -6.49 -58.91
C LYS A 332 -34.11 -5.59 -57.95
N LYS A 333 -35.42 -5.44 -58.18
CA LYS A 333 -36.28 -4.61 -57.32
C LYS A 333 -36.31 -5.11 -55.87
N LEU A 334 -36.29 -6.42 -55.64
CA LEU A 334 -36.23 -7.00 -54.29
C LEU A 334 -34.90 -6.74 -53.61
N ILE A 335 -33.78 -6.93 -54.32
CA ILE A 335 -32.44 -6.63 -53.82
C ILE A 335 -32.34 -5.14 -53.47
N ASP A 336 -32.76 -4.26 -54.38
CA ASP A 336 -32.76 -2.80 -54.16
C ASP A 336 -33.63 -2.42 -52.96
N TRP A 337 -34.82 -3.02 -52.82
CA TRP A 337 -35.69 -2.81 -51.65
C TRP A 337 -35.01 -3.21 -50.34
N VAL A 338 -34.32 -4.36 -50.29
CA VAL A 338 -33.59 -4.78 -49.08
C VAL A 338 -32.45 -3.82 -48.77
N VAL A 339 -31.69 -3.38 -49.79
CA VAL A 339 -30.61 -2.40 -49.62
C VAL A 339 -31.15 -1.07 -49.07
N ASP A 340 -32.29 -0.60 -49.58
CA ASP A 340 -32.93 0.64 -49.16
C ASP A 340 -33.48 0.55 -47.72
N GLN A 341 -34.16 -0.55 -47.37
CA GLN A 341 -34.69 -0.73 -46.00
C GLN A 341 -33.59 -0.92 -44.96
N MET A 342 -32.48 -1.57 -45.32
CA MET A 342 -31.34 -1.77 -44.43
C MET A 342 -30.42 -0.56 -44.35
N ASN A 343 -30.75 0.54 -45.04
CA ASN A 343 -29.95 1.76 -44.99
C ASN A 343 -30.01 2.40 -43.59
N GLU A 344 -28.87 2.90 -43.10
CA GLU A 344 -28.80 3.49 -41.75
C GLU A 344 -29.84 4.60 -41.58
N ASN A 345 -30.01 5.46 -42.57
CA ASN A 345 -30.99 6.55 -42.52
C ASN A 345 -32.45 6.03 -42.48
N ALA A 346 -32.76 4.94 -43.18
CA ALA A 346 -34.09 4.33 -43.15
C ALA A 346 -34.38 3.71 -41.77
N LEU A 347 -33.40 2.98 -41.23
CA LEU A 347 -33.48 2.39 -39.89
C LEU A 347 -33.56 3.46 -38.79
N ASP A 348 -32.86 4.60 -38.96
CA ASP A 348 -32.91 5.75 -38.03
C ASP A 348 -34.29 6.42 -38.08
N HIS A 349 -34.82 6.67 -39.28
CA HIS A 349 -36.15 7.28 -39.46
C HIS A 349 -37.29 6.41 -38.91
N GLN A 350 -37.15 5.08 -38.98
CA GLN A 350 -38.11 4.13 -38.42
C GLN A 350 -37.92 3.91 -36.91
N GLY A 351 -36.85 4.47 -36.31
CA GLY A 351 -36.55 4.32 -34.89
C GLY A 351 -36.10 2.91 -34.49
N PHE A 352 -35.58 2.12 -35.44
CA PHE A 352 -35.10 0.75 -35.20
C PHE A 352 -33.69 0.69 -34.62
N ILE A 353 -32.91 1.78 -34.78
CA ILE A 353 -31.59 1.92 -34.18
C ILE A 353 -31.59 3.03 -33.13
N PRO A 354 -30.77 2.91 -32.07
CA PRO A 354 -30.56 3.98 -31.11
C PRO A 354 -30.09 5.27 -31.79
N PRO A 355 -30.50 6.47 -31.33
CA PRO A 355 -30.10 7.73 -31.95
C PRO A 355 -28.58 7.93 -31.92
N ARG A 356 -28.04 8.70 -32.88
CA ARG A 356 -26.59 8.99 -32.96
C ARG A 356 -26.05 9.69 -31.72
N VAL A 357 -26.88 10.52 -31.10
CA VAL A 357 -26.60 11.21 -29.84
C VAL A 357 -27.60 10.70 -28.82
N PRO A 358 -27.19 9.84 -27.87
CA PRO A 358 -28.09 9.41 -26.81
C PRO A 358 -28.39 10.63 -25.94
N LEU A 359 -29.66 11.02 -25.87
CA LEU A 359 -30.10 11.95 -24.85
C LEU A 359 -30.14 11.18 -23.52
N TYR A 360 -29.70 11.77 -22.42
CA TYR A 360 -29.65 11.13 -21.09
C TYR A 360 -31.00 10.54 -20.63
N TYR A 361 -32.10 10.93 -21.28
CA TYR A 361 -33.46 10.52 -20.97
C TYR A 361 -34.18 9.80 -22.13
N SER A 362 -33.53 9.62 -23.29
CA SER A 362 -34.15 8.84 -24.37
C SER A 362 -34.02 7.37 -24.01
N SER A 363 -35.13 6.77 -23.58
CA SER A 363 -35.25 5.33 -23.44
C SER A 363 -34.67 4.63 -24.67
N SER A 364 -33.93 3.54 -24.45
CA SER A 364 -33.66 2.56 -25.50
C SER A 364 -34.92 2.36 -26.35
N ALA A 365 -34.76 2.21 -27.67
CA ALA A 365 -35.88 2.04 -28.59
C ALA A 365 -36.93 1.10 -27.96
N PRO A 366 -38.21 1.51 -27.88
CA PRO A 366 -39.20 0.77 -27.11
C PRO A 366 -39.18 -0.70 -27.51
N ALA A 367 -39.35 -1.66 -26.60
CA ALA A 367 -39.25 -3.09 -26.92
C ALA A 367 -40.09 -3.52 -28.15
N ALA A 368 -41.21 -2.81 -28.41
CA ALA A 368 -41.99 -2.95 -29.63
C ALA A 368 -41.17 -2.71 -30.91
N ALA A 369 -40.32 -1.67 -30.93
CA ALA A 369 -39.38 -1.37 -32.01
C ALA A 369 -38.37 -2.50 -32.23
N ALA A 370 -37.92 -3.17 -31.15
CA ALA A 370 -36.99 -4.30 -31.25
C ALA A 370 -37.65 -5.51 -31.93
N ASN A 371 -38.90 -5.85 -31.57
CA ASN A 371 -39.63 -6.94 -32.22
C ASN A 371 -39.94 -6.61 -33.70
N THR A 372 -40.36 -5.39 -34.01
CA THR A 372 -40.57 -4.97 -35.41
C THR A 372 -39.27 -4.96 -36.20
N TYR A 373 -38.15 -4.58 -35.58
CA TYR A 373 -36.84 -4.62 -36.23
C TYR A 373 -36.40 -6.05 -36.52
N GLN A 374 -36.58 -6.98 -35.57
CA GLN A 374 -36.30 -8.40 -35.79
C GLN A 374 -37.17 -8.99 -36.90
N ASN A 375 -38.45 -8.61 -36.96
CA ASN A 375 -39.36 -9.03 -38.02
C ASN A 375 -38.89 -8.50 -39.38
N LEU A 376 -38.51 -7.23 -39.47
CA LEU A 376 -37.96 -6.64 -40.69
C LEU A 376 -36.69 -7.38 -41.13
N LEU A 377 -35.74 -7.62 -40.22
CA LEU A 377 -34.50 -8.36 -40.53
C LEU A 377 -34.80 -9.78 -41.04
N THR A 378 -35.73 -10.47 -40.40
CA THR A 378 -36.14 -11.83 -40.77
C THR A 378 -36.82 -11.85 -42.13
N GLU A 379 -37.70 -10.88 -42.40
CA GLU A 379 -38.38 -10.73 -43.68
C GLU A 379 -37.40 -10.38 -44.82
N SER A 380 -36.48 -9.43 -44.59
CA SER A 380 -35.42 -9.11 -45.54
C SER A 380 -34.52 -10.31 -45.84
N ALA A 381 -34.12 -11.07 -44.82
CA ALA A 381 -33.32 -12.28 -44.99
C ALA A 381 -34.07 -13.36 -45.79
N LYS A 382 -35.36 -13.59 -45.48
CA LYS A 382 -36.22 -14.51 -46.23
C LYS A 382 -36.28 -14.15 -47.71
N ARG A 383 -36.49 -12.86 -48.03
CA ARG A 383 -36.56 -12.36 -49.41
C ARG A 383 -35.22 -12.55 -50.14
N LEU A 384 -34.10 -12.21 -49.52
CA LEU A 384 -32.77 -12.43 -50.11
C LEU A 384 -32.48 -13.91 -50.38
N ASN A 385 -32.84 -14.79 -49.44
CA ASN A 385 -32.69 -16.24 -49.62
C ASN A 385 -33.57 -16.76 -50.77
N GLY A 386 -34.78 -16.23 -50.94
CA GLY A 386 -35.64 -16.55 -52.08
C GLY A 386 -34.99 -16.15 -53.42
N VAL A 387 -34.44 -14.94 -53.51
CA VAL A 387 -33.70 -14.47 -54.70
C VAL A 387 -32.47 -15.35 -54.94
N ALA A 388 -31.66 -15.61 -53.91
CA ALA A 388 -30.47 -16.46 -53.99
C ALA A 388 -30.81 -17.87 -54.50
N TYR A 389 -31.91 -18.44 -54.03
CA TYR A 389 -32.38 -19.75 -54.47
C TYR A 389 -32.79 -19.74 -55.95
N VAL A 390 -33.63 -18.80 -56.37
CA VAL A 390 -34.08 -18.70 -57.78
C VAL A 390 -32.89 -18.46 -58.73
N LEU A 391 -31.90 -17.66 -58.33
CA LEU A 391 -30.70 -17.43 -59.14
C LEU A 391 -29.82 -18.68 -59.24
N ASN A 392 -29.54 -19.35 -58.12
CA ASN A 392 -28.61 -20.49 -58.08
C ASN A 392 -29.23 -21.80 -58.57
N GLU A 393 -30.45 -22.11 -58.17
CA GLU A 393 -31.12 -23.38 -58.49
C GLU A 393 -32.05 -23.26 -59.72
N GLY A 394 -32.45 -22.04 -60.08
CA GLY A 394 -33.29 -21.78 -61.25
C GLY A 394 -32.48 -21.32 -62.45
N VAL A 395 -32.03 -20.07 -62.42
CA VAL A 395 -31.41 -19.39 -63.57
C VAL A 395 -30.10 -20.07 -63.98
N ARG A 396 -29.23 -20.39 -63.02
CA ARG A 396 -27.94 -21.04 -63.30
C ARG A 396 -28.11 -22.46 -63.86
N GLU A 397 -29.07 -23.24 -63.36
CA GLU A 397 -29.37 -24.58 -63.87
C GLU A 397 -29.93 -24.51 -65.31
N VAL A 398 -30.84 -23.57 -65.59
CA VAL A 398 -31.37 -23.34 -66.94
C VAL A 398 -30.25 -22.92 -67.91
N LEU A 399 -29.30 -22.10 -67.47
CA LEU A 399 -28.10 -21.73 -68.24
C LEU A 399 -27.11 -22.89 -68.45
N ALA A 400 -27.02 -23.82 -67.49
CA ALA A 400 -26.13 -24.98 -67.57
C ALA A 400 -26.66 -26.09 -68.49
N CYS A 401 -27.94 -26.05 -68.86
CA CYS A 401 -28.57 -27.04 -69.72
C CYS A 401 -27.94 -27.07 -71.14
N PRO A 402 -27.49 -28.24 -71.63
CA PRO A 402 -26.94 -28.37 -72.98
C PRO A 402 -27.96 -27.97 -74.05
N GLY A 403 -27.62 -27.00 -74.89
CA GLY A 403 -28.51 -26.49 -75.94
C GLY A 403 -29.36 -25.28 -75.55
N ALA A 404 -29.26 -24.81 -74.30
CA ALA A 404 -29.83 -23.52 -73.91
C ALA A 404 -29.16 -22.40 -74.71
N SER A 405 -29.95 -21.70 -75.54
CA SER A 405 -29.52 -20.50 -76.24
C SER A 405 -30.29 -19.30 -75.70
N PRO A 406 -29.62 -18.18 -75.36
CA PRO A 406 -30.29 -16.93 -74.98
C PRO A 406 -31.34 -16.45 -76.01
N LYS A 407 -31.20 -16.87 -77.27
CA LYS A 407 -32.12 -16.52 -78.36
C LYS A 407 -33.34 -17.44 -78.46
N ASP A 408 -33.39 -18.54 -77.72
CA ASP A 408 -34.53 -19.44 -77.72
C ASP A 408 -35.71 -18.80 -76.95
N PRO A 409 -36.90 -18.65 -77.56
CA PRO A 409 -38.08 -18.11 -76.87
C PRO A 409 -38.48 -18.93 -75.63
N LEU A 410 -38.21 -20.23 -75.58
CA LEU A 410 -38.49 -21.07 -74.40
C LEU A 410 -37.55 -20.73 -73.23
N PHE A 411 -36.28 -20.43 -73.53
CA PHE A 411 -35.31 -20.00 -72.53
C PHE A 411 -35.73 -18.65 -71.93
N GLN A 412 -36.06 -17.67 -72.79
CA GLN A 412 -36.54 -16.36 -72.34
C GLN A 412 -37.84 -16.46 -71.52
N THR A 413 -38.74 -17.37 -71.90
CA THR A 413 -39.97 -17.63 -71.14
C THR A 413 -39.65 -18.22 -69.77
N ALA A 414 -38.77 -19.22 -69.68
CA ALA A 414 -38.38 -19.84 -68.41
C ALA A 414 -37.69 -18.84 -67.46
N ILE A 415 -36.79 -18.00 -67.98
CA ILE A 415 -36.15 -16.94 -67.17
C ILE A 415 -37.18 -15.91 -66.69
N THR A 416 -38.13 -15.52 -67.54
CA THR A 416 -39.21 -14.59 -67.16
C THR A 416 -40.18 -15.21 -66.15
N GLU A 417 -40.48 -16.50 -66.24
CA GLU A 417 -41.29 -17.22 -65.27
C GLU A 417 -40.56 -17.39 -63.92
N LEU A 418 -39.25 -17.66 -63.95
CA LEU A 418 -38.41 -17.73 -62.75
C LEU A 418 -38.32 -16.37 -62.04
N ASP A 419 -38.06 -15.27 -62.75
CA ASP A 419 -38.17 -13.92 -62.19
C ASP A 419 -39.61 -13.64 -61.72
N GLY A 420 -40.58 -14.16 -62.48
CA GLY A 420 -41.99 -14.17 -62.15
C GLY A 420 -42.30 -14.75 -60.77
N LEU A 421 -41.57 -15.76 -60.30
CA LEU A 421 -41.75 -16.33 -58.96
C LEU A 421 -41.35 -15.37 -57.85
N LEU A 422 -40.48 -14.39 -58.13
CA LEU A 422 -40.01 -13.41 -57.15
C LEU A 422 -41.04 -12.27 -57.00
N HIS A 423 -42.10 -12.51 -56.23
CA HIS A 423 -43.00 -11.45 -55.77
C HIS A 423 -42.62 -10.96 -54.37
N ILE A 424 -43.06 -9.73 -54.04
CA ILE A 424 -42.72 -9.03 -52.79
C ILE A 424 -43.14 -9.81 -51.53
N ASP A 425 -44.13 -10.71 -51.63
CA ASP A 425 -44.66 -11.46 -50.48
C ASP A 425 -44.20 -12.92 -50.42
N VAL A 426 -43.20 -13.30 -51.21
CA VAL A 426 -42.79 -14.71 -51.29
C VAL A 426 -41.86 -15.05 -50.13
N GLU A 427 -42.41 -15.74 -49.13
CA GLU A 427 -41.59 -16.51 -48.20
C GLU A 427 -40.91 -17.66 -48.97
N PRO A 428 -39.61 -17.93 -48.72
CA PRO A 428 -38.95 -19.14 -49.21
C PRO A 428 -39.58 -20.34 -48.50
N ASN A 429 -40.70 -20.78 -49.04
CA ASN A 429 -41.48 -21.89 -48.57
C ASN A 429 -41.33 -23.05 -49.56
N THR A 430 -41.89 -24.19 -49.19
CA THR A 430 -41.88 -25.38 -50.04
C THR A 430 -42.53 -25.14 -51.41
N VAL A 431 -43.36 -24.10 -51.56
CA VAL A 431 -44.01 -23.73 -52.82
C VAL A 431 -43.02 -23.04 -53.75
N LEU A 432 -42.24 -22.06 -53.28
CA LEU A 432 -41.19 -21.43 -54.10
C LEU A 432 -40.20 -22.48 -54.63
N PHE A 433 -39.78 -23.41 -53.77
CA PHE A 433 -38.86 -24.49 -54.15
C PHE A 433 -39.48 -25.44 -55.16
N ALA A 434 -40.74 -25.84 -54.96
CA ALA A 434 -41.47 -26.72 -55.88
C ALA A 434 -41.71 -26.04 -57.24
N ASP A 435 -42.08 -24.77 -57.26
CA ASP A 435 -42.37 -24.02 -58.48
C ASP A 435 -41.09 -23.72 -59.27
N THR A 436 -40.01 -23.33 -58.60
CA THR A 436 -38.69 -23.14 -59.24
C THR A 436 -38.25 -24.45 -59.90
N ARG A 437 -38.31 -25.55 -59.15
CA ARG A 437 -37.96 -26.88 -59.67
C ARG A 437 -38.90 -27.31 -60.79
N ALA A 438 -40.20 -27.02 -60.71
CA ALA A 438 -41.16 -27.34 -61.76
C ALA A 438 -40.90 -26.55 -63.05
N ILE A 439 -40.46 -25.28 -62.97
CA ILE A 439 -40.08 -24.50 -64.15
C ILE A 439 -38.80 -25.03 -64.78
N VAL A 440 -37.77 -25.32 -63.95
CA VAL A 440 -36.51 -25.93 -64.43
C VAL A 440 -36.78 -27.29 -65.05
N GLU A 441 -37.54 -28.16 -64.37
CA GLU A 441 -37.94 -29.46 -64.89
C GLU A 441 -38.78 -29.30 -66.15
N ALA A 442 -39.74 -28.37 -66.23
CA ALA A 442 -40.54 -28.14 -67.45
C ALA A 442 -39.71 -27.61 -68.64
N PHE A 443 -38.66 -26.84 -68.36
CA PHE A 443 -37.67 -26.41 -69.37
C PHE A 443 -36.85 -27.62 -69.86
N VAL A 444 -36.41 -28.48 -68.94
CA VAL A 444 -35.64 -29.70 -69.23
C VAL A 444 -36.50 -30.81 -69.86
N SER A 445 -37.80 -30.90 -69.53
CA SER A 445 -38.65 -32.08 -69.74
C SER A 445 -39.76 -31.92 -70.78
N LYS A 446 -39.79 -30.83 -71.57
CA LYS A 446 -40.73 -30.77 -72.70
C LYS A 446 -40.29 -31.72 -73.84
N PRO A 447 -41.20 -32.57 -74.38
CA PRO A 447 -42.63 -32.61 -74.10
C PRO A 447 -43.07 -33.89 -73.36
N SER A 448 -43.69 -33.76 -72.18
CA SER A 448 -45.16 -33.89 -72.02
C SER A 448 -45.67 -33.98 -70.57
N LYS A 449 -46.65 -33.12 -70.27
CA LYS A 449 -47.86 -33.20 -69.41
C LYS A 449 -47.86 -33.69 -67.94
N ASN A 450 -48.35 -32.75 -67.10
CA ASN A 450 -49.27 -32.84 -65.95
C ASN A 450 -48.76 -33.36 -64.59
N ARG A 451 -48.81 -32.50 -63.54
CA ARG A 451 -49.77 -32.56 -62.40
C ARG A 451 -49.59 -31.41 -61.38
N SER A 452 -50.70 -30.95 -60.78
CA SER A 452 -50.84 -29.92 -59.72
C SER A 452 -51.22 -30.53 -58.36
N VAL A 453 -50.84 -29.94 -57.20
CA VAL A 453 -51.51 -29.99 -55.84
C VAL A 453 -50.89 -28.89 -54.92
N VAL A 454 -51.56 -27.80 -54.50
CA VAL A 454 -52.46 -27.48 -53.33
C VAL A 454 -51.83 -27.35 -51.91
N ASN A 455 -51.82 -26.09 -51.43
CA ASN A 455 -52.02 -25.47 -50.08
C ASN A 455 -51.61 -26.11 -48.74
N GLY A 456 -51.07 -25.26 -47.85
CA GLY A 456 -51.06 -25.45 -46.39
C GLY A 456 -50.84 -24.15 -45.61
N ARG A 457 -51.73 -23.87 -44.64
CA ARG A 457 -51.99 -22.60 -43.92
C ARG A 457 -51.33 -22.61 -42.53
N GLY A 458 -50.95 -21.43 -42.02
CA GLY A 458 -51.26 -21.02 -40.64
C GLY A 458 -50.10 -20.90 -39.63
N GLY A 459 -50.21 -19.89 -38.76
CA GLY A 459 -49.50 -19.87 -37.47
C GLY A 459 -49.26 -18.46 -36.91
N GLY A 460 -50.27 -17.85 -36.30
CA GLY A 460 -50.10 -16.66 -35.47
C GLY A 460 -49.46 -16.98 -34.12
N ARG A 461 -48.81 -16.00 -33.49
CA ARG A 461 -48.54 -16.02 -32.06
C ARG A 461 -48.59 -14.62 -31.45
N ARG A 462 -49.30 -14.56 -30.32
CA ARG A 462 -49.57 -13.40 -29.46
C ARG A 462 -48.30 -12.88 -28.80
N ASP A 463 -48.19 -11.56 -28.76
CA ASP A 463 -47.31 -10.80 -27.89
C ASP A 463 -47.75 -10.92 -26.42
N LEU A 464 -46.76 -11.15 -25.55
CA LEU A 464 -46.86 -11.06 -24.10
C LEU A 464 -46.09 -9.84 -23.60
N SER A 465 -46.65 -9.27 -22.53
CA SER A 465 -46.27 -8.05 -21.83
C SER A 465 -44.80 -8.00 -21.36
N VAL A 466 -43.95 -7.34 -22.15
CA VAL A 466 -42.59 -6.87 -21.78
C VAL A 466 -42.61 -5.39 -21.38
N ARG A 467 -43.67 -4.65 -21.77
CA ARG A 467 -43.82 -3.20 -21.57
C ARG A 467 -43.86 -2.73 -20.12
N GLN A 468 -44.19 -3.61 -19.18
CA GLN A 468 -44.31 -3.24 -17.77
C GLN A 468 -43.01 -3.47 -16.97
N LEU A 469 -42.07 -4.26 -17.52
CA LEU A 469 -40.76 -4.51 -16.90
C LEU A 469 -39.74 -3.41 -17.26
N ASP A 470 -39.86 -2.84 -18.46
CA ASP A 470 -38.90 -1.85 -18.98
C ASP A 470 -39.08 -0.44 -18.40
N PHE A 471 -40.27 -0.12 -17.88
CA PHE A 471 -40.52 1.19 -17.26
C PHE A 471 -39.90 1.27 -15.85
N GLU A 472 -39.94 0.18 -15.07
CA GLU A 472 -39.26 0.11 -13.76
C GLU A 472 -37.73 0.05 -13.90
N LEU A 473 -37.21 -0.59 -14.96
CA LEU A 473 -35.76 -0.68 -15.22
C LEU A 473 -35.09 0.69 -15.48
N ASN A 474 -35.84 1.68 -15.98
CA ASN A 474 -35.26 2.95 -16.40
C ASN A 474 -35.18 3.99 -15.26
N GLU A 475 -36.12 3.97 -14.32
CA GLU A 475 -36.08 4.81 -13.11
C GLU A 475 -35.02 4.29 -12.10
N LEU A 476 -34.77 2.97 -12.12
CA LEU A 476 -33.68 2.34 -11.38
C LEU A 476 -32.29 2.72 -11.90
N ASN A 477 -32.15 3.11 -13.17
CA ASN A 477 -30.85 3.38 -13.78
C ASN A 477 -30.22 4.68 -13.27
N LEU A 478 -30.96 5.80 -13.23
CA LEU A 478 -30.41 7.07 -12.71
C LEU A 478 -30.11 7.00 -11.21
N THR A 479 -31.06 6.45 -10.44
CA THR A 479 -30.90 6.26 -8.99
C THR A 479 -29.72 5.33 -8.70
N GLY A 480 -29.57 4.26 -9.48
CA GLY A 480 -28.44 3.34 -9.43
C GLY A 480 -27.11 4.03 -9.75
N TRP A 481 -27.05 4.89 -10.76
CA TRP A 481 -25.85 5.67 -11.08
C TRP A 481 -25.49 6.66 -9.98
N MET A 482 -26.46 7.41 -9.43
CA MET A 482 -26.20 8.35 -8.33
C MET A 482 -25.71 7.63 -7.07
N ALA A 483 -26.33 6.49 -6.71
CA ALA A 483 -25.88 5.66 -5.60
C ALA A 483 -24.48 5.10 -5.83
N PHE A 484 -24.20 4.59 -7.03
CA PHE A 484 -22.88 4.09 -7.41
C PHE A 484 -21.81 5.19 -7.37
N SER A 485 -22.11 6.39 -7.91
CA SER A 485 -21.23 7.55 -7.87
C SER A 485 -20.91 7.97 -6.44
N LEU A 486 -21.91 8.05 -5.57
CA LEU A 486 -21.73 8.39 -4.17
C LEU A 486 -20.84 7.37 -3.45
N ILE A 487 -21.11 6.08 -3.65
CA ILE A 487 -20.29 4.99 -3.07
C ILE A 487 -18.86 5.06 -3.60
N SER A 488 -18.67 5.27 -4.90
CA SER A 488 -17.34 5.37 -5.53
C SER A 488 -16.53 6.54 -4.96
N ILE A 489 -17.17 7.70 -4.74
CA ILE A 489 -16.53 8.87 -4.13
C ILE A 489 -16.18 8.59 -2.67
N MET A 490 -17.08 7.99 -1.87
CA MET A 490 -16.80 7.66 -0.47
C MET A 490 -15.65 6.67 -0.34
N VAL A 491 -15.69 5.57 -1.11
CA VAL A 491 -14.63 4.56 -1.09
C VAL A 491 -13.32 5.16 -1.60
N GLY A 492 -13.35 5.93 -2.69
CA GLY A 492 -12.19 6.62 -3.24
C GLY A 492 -11.56 7.59 -2.25
N TYR A 493 -12.38 8.37 -1.54
CA TYR A 493 -11.91 9.25 -0.47
C TYR A 493 -11.21 8.48 0.65
N VAL A 494 -11.84 7.42 1.16
CA VAL A 494 -11.25 6.62 2.25
C VAL A 494 -9.94 5.99 1.81
N VAL A 495 -9.93 5.30 0.67
CA VAL A 495 -8.78 4.51 0.20
C VAL A 495 -7.62 5.41 -0.27
N LEU A 496 -7.91 6.42 -1.08
CA LEU A 496 -6.86 7.23 -1.72
C LEU A 496 -6.44 8.43 -0.88
N VAL A 497 -7.37 9.07 -0.17
CA VAL A 497 -7.11 10.35 0.51
C VAL A 497 -6.94 10.16 2.02
N ALA A 498 -7.88 9.50 2.70
CA ALA A 498 -7.88 9.41 4.15
C ALA A 498 -6.84 8.42 4.70
N LEU A 499 -6.69 7.27 4.06
CA LEU A 499 -5.74 6.23 4.49
C LEU A 499 -4.31 6.46 3.99
N ASN A 500 -4.09 7.40 3.05
CA ASN A 500 -2.77 7.77 2.58
C ASN A 500 -2.26 9.03 3.29
N PRO A 501 -1.42 8.91 4.34
CA PRO A 501 -0.93 10.08 5.06
C PRO A 501 -0.05 10.97 4.18
N ALA A 502 0.51 10.44 3.08
CA ALA A 502 1.40 11.13 2.16
C ALA A 502 0.70 11.74 0.95
N PHE A 503 -0.63 11.80 1.00
CA PHE A 503 -1.42 12.29 -0.12
C PHE A 503 -1.04 13.70 -0.53
N GLY A 504 -0.92 13.91 -1.84
CA GLY A 504 -0.72 15.23 -2.45
C GLY A 504 0.37 15.24 -3.51
N SER A 505 0.97 14.09 -3.83
CA SER A 505 1.79 13.98 -5.03
C SER A 505 0.92 14.11 -6.29
N TRP A 506 1.52 14.55 -7.40
CA TRP A 506 0.83 14.58 -8.69
C TRP A 506 0.23 13.23 -9.09
N GLN A 507 0.93 12.14 -8.77
CA GLN A 507 0.45 10.78 -9.04
C GLN A 507 -0.84 10.46 -8.27
N ASP A 508 -0.94 10.88 -7.00
CA ASP A 508 -2.15 10.69 -6.21
C ASP A 508 -3.36 11.44 -6.80
N LEU A 509 -3.14 12.65 -7.33
CA LEU A 509 -4.18 13.45 -7.96
C LEU A 509 -4.69 12.82 -9.26
N VAL A 510 -3.77 12.30 -10.09
CA VAL A 510 -4.14 11.56 -11.30
C VAL A 510 -4.89 10.29 -10.93
N LEU A 511 -4.44 9.54 -9.91
CA LEU A 511 -5.14 8.35 -9.43
C LEU A 511 -6.56 8.68 -8.93
N CYS A 512 -6.74 9.81 -8.23
CA CYS A 512 -8.06 10.30 -7.82
C CYS A 512 -8.96 10.60 -9.04
N ALA A 513 -8.45 11.30 -10.05
CA ALA A 513 -9.21 11.59 -11.26
C ALA A 513 -9.62 10.32 -12.02
N LEU A 514 -8.68 9.37 -12.19
CA LEU A 514 -8.93 8.10 -12.89
C LEU A 514 -9.86 7.18 -12.10
N TRP A 515 -9.74 7.14 -10.77
CA TRP A 515 -10.67 6.42 -9.89
C TRP A 515 -12.08 7.00 -10.02
N GLY A 516 -12.20 8.33 -9.95
CA GLY A 516 -13.47 9.03 -10.14
C GLY A 516 -14.11 8.67 -11.47
N PHE A 517 -13.29 8.56 -12.54
CA PHE A 517 -13.75 8.14 -13.86
C PHE A 517 -14.24 6.68 -13.93
N GLY A 518 -13.94 5.86 -12.93
CA GLY A 518 -14.28 4.43 -12.90
C GLY A 518 -13.31 3.56 -13.69
N LEU A 519 -12.07 4.02 -13.94
CA LEU A 519 -11.02 3.11 -14.40
C LEU A 519 -10.58 2.26 -13.20
N PRO A 520 -10.60 0.91 -13.32
CA PRO A 520 -10.13 0.05 -12.25
C PRO A 520 -8.70 0.44 -11.91
N THR A 521 -8.45 0.68 -10.62
CA THR A 521 -7.22 1.21 -10.04
C THR A 521 -5.98 0.90 -10.85
N ALA A 522 -5.51 1.96 -11.51
CA ALA A 522 -4.31 2.06 -12.30
C ALA A 522 -3.02 1.56 -11.60
N GLY A 523 -3.01 1.36 -10.28
CA GLY A 523 -1.79 1.01 -9.53
C GLY A 523 -1.25 -0.41 -9.72
N GLN A 524 -2.09 -1.43 -9.94
CA GLN A 524 -1.63 -2.81 -10.14
C GLN A 524 -1.77 -3.31 -11.58
N GLN A 525 -2.68 -2.74 -12.37
CA GLN A 525 -2.89 -3.16 -13.76
C GLN A 525 -2.07 -2.37 -14.78
N LEU A 526 -1.63 -1.12 -14.56
CA LEU A 526 -0.83 -0.41 -15.59
C LEU A 526 0.53 -1.06 -15.88
N ASN A 527 1.12 -1.81 -14.94
CA ASN A 527 2.31 -2.61 -15.22
C ASN A 527 2.01 -3.88 -16.05
N VAL A 528 0.73 -4.16 -16.33
CA VAL A 528 0.24 -5.36 -17.05
C VAL A 528 -0.59 -4.99 -18.31
N LEU A 529 -0.92 -3.72 -18.52
CA LEU A 529 -1.72 -3.27 -19.66
C LEU A 529 -0.87 -3.25 -20.96
N THR A 530 -0.66 -4.43 -21.53
CA THR A 530 -0.39 -4.61 -22.96
C THR A 530 -1.66 -4.28 -23.77
N PRO A 531 -1.54 -3.83 -25.04
CA PRO A 531 -2.69 -3.45 -25.87
C PRO A 531 -3.84 -4.47 -25.95
N GLY A 532 -3.58 -5.76 -25.68
CA GLY A 532 -4.60 -6.81 -25.69
C GLY A 532 -5.57 -6.80 -24.50
N SER A 533 -5.22 -6.18 -23.38
CA SER A 533 -6.02 -6.19 -22.13
C SER A 533 -7.09 -5.10 -22.07
N VAL A 534 -6.93 -4.01 -22.84
CA VAL A 534 -7.93 -2.95 -22.98
C VAL A 534 -9.16 -3.45 -23.75
N VAL A 535 -8.97 -4.39 -24.66
CA VAL A 535 -10.05 -4.97 -25.48
C VAL A 535 -10.90 -5.97 -24.68
N THR A 536 -10.32 -6.67 -23.71
CA THR A 536 -11.00 -7.70 -22.91
C THR A 536 -11.86 -7.11 -21.78
N ASN A 537 -11.41 -6.05 -21.11
CA ASN A 537 -12.19 -5.39 -20.04
C ASN A 537 -13.38 -4.54 -20.55
N LEU A 538 -13.40 -4.20 -21.85
CA LEU A 538 -14.55 -3.54 -22.49
C LEU A 538 -15.62 -4.53 -22.98
N GLY A 539 -15.49 -5.83 -22.68
CA GLY A 539 -16.51 -6.83 -22.97
C GLY A 539 -16.74 -7.08 -24.47
N VAL A 540 -15.78 -6.74 -25.33
CA VAL A 540 -15.88 -6.97 -26.78
C VAL A 540 -15.21 -8.30 -27.13
N ASN A 541 -15.96 -9.40 -26.99
CA ASN A 541 -15.58 -10.68 -27.57
C ASN A 541 -15.87 -10.66 -29.08
N LEU A 542 -14.85 -10.38 -29.89
CA LEU A 542 -14.90 -10.68 -31.33
C LEU A 542 -14.67 -12.17 -31.50
N LEU A 543 -15.76 -12.94 -31.60
CA LEU A 543 -15.71 -14.28 -32.14
C LEU A 543 -15.36 -14.20 -33.62
N ARG A 544 -14.33 -14.96 -33.98
CA ARG A 544 -13.73 -15.03 -35.31
C ARG A 544 -14.61 -15.83 -36.26
#